data_AF-W1YCW6-F1
#
_entry.id   AF-W1YCW6-F1
#
_cell.length_a   1.000
_cell.length_b   1.000
_cell.length_c   1.000
_cell.angle_alpha   90.00
_cell.angle_beta   90.00
_cell.angle_gamma   90.00
#
_symmetry.space_group_name_H-M   'P 1'
#
loop_
_entity.id
_entity.type
_entity.pdbx_description
1 polymer ?
#
loop_
_entity_poly.entity_id
_entity_poly.type
_entity_poly.pdbx_seq_one_letter_code
_entity_poly.pdbx_strand_id
1 'polypeptide(L)' 'MANKSLVTYFSASGVTKKVAEKLAEAAGADLFEIKP' A
#
# COMPACT_ATOMS: atom_id res chain seq x y z
N MET A 1 -19.85 6.09 -9.07
CA MET A 1 -19.30 4.76 -8.73
C MET A 1 -18.18 5.00 -7.72
N ALA A 2 -18.24 4.40 -6.53
CA ALA A 2 -17.14 4.53 -5.57
C ALA A 2 -16.01 3.58 -6.02
N ASN A 3 -14.98 4.10 -6.67
CA ASN A 3 -13.78 3.33 -6.99
C ASN A 3 -13.02 3.07 -5.69
N LYS A 4 -13.11 1.84 -5.18
CA LYS A 4 -12.29 1.38 -4.06
C LYS A 4 -10.96 0.88 -4.61
N SER A 5 -9.86 1.41 -4.07
CA SER A 5 -8.50 1.06 -4.44
C SER A 5 -7.78 0.44 -3.25
N LEU A 6 -6.94 -0.56 -3.50
CA LEU A 6 -6.14 -1.25 -2.50
C LEU A 6 -4.68 -1.32 -2.97
N VAL A 7 -3.76 -0.82 -2.17
CA VAL A 7 -2.32 -0.95 -2.37
C VAL A 7 -1.83 -2.15 -1.56
N THR A 8 -1.32 -3.18 -2.24
CA THR A 8 -0.72 -4.35 -1.61
C THR A 8 0.80 -4.37 -1.83
N TYR A 9 1.58 -4.66 -0.79
CA TYR A 9 3.05 -4.71 -0.91
C TYR A 9 3.69 -5.79 -0.03
N PHE A 10 4.89 -6.23 -0.40
CA PHE A 10 5.80 -6.98 0.47
C PHE A 10 7.04 -6.15 0.77
N SER A 11 7.58 -6.21 1.99
CA SER A 11 8.83 -5.52 2.32
C SER A 11 9.66 -6.25 3.37
N ALA A 12 10.81 -6.81 2.97
CA ALA A 12 11.74 -7.44 3.90
C ALA A 12 12.50 -6.43 4.80
N SER A 13 12.88 -5.28 4.24
CA SER A 13 13.69 -4.24 4.93
C SER A 13 12.93 -2.94 5.21
N GLY A 14 11.62 -2.90 4.92
CA GLY A 14 10.77 -1.73 5.12
C GLY A 14 10.92 -0.61 4.07
N VAL A 15 11.75 -0.78 3.05
CA VAL A 15 11.90 0.23 1.97
C VAL A 15 10.60 0.33 1.15
N THR A 16 10.07 -0.80 0.70
CA THR A 16 8.80 -0.88 -0.05
C THR A 16 7.61 -0.38 0.78
N LYS A 17 7.60 -0.67 2.08
CA LYS A 17 6.56 -0.19 3.01
C LYS A 17 6.40 1.33 2.94
N LYS A 18 7.51 2.07 3.04
CA LYS A 18 7.51 3.54 2.99
C LYS A 18 6.94 4.10 1.69
N VAL A 19 7.17 3.41 0.56
CA VAL A 19 6.63 3.82 -0.74
C VAL A 19 5.14 3.48 -0.83
N ALA A 20 4.74 2.30 -0.36
CA ALA A 20 3.36 1.86 -0.37
C ALA A 20 2.45 2.73 0.51
N GLU A 21 2.92 3.16 1.68
CA GLU A 21 2.23 4.11 2.56
C GLU A 21 1.96 5.44 1.84
N LYS A 22 2.99 6.03 1.21
CA LYS A 22 2.86 7.28 0.44
C LYS A 22 1.91 7.13 -0.75
N LEU A 23 1.94 5.99 -1.43
CA LEU A 23 1.08 5.71 -2.57
C LEU A 23 -0.39 5.59 -2.13
N ALA A 24 -0.65 4.86 -1.04
CA ALA A 24 -1.99 4.69 -0.51
C ALA A 24 -2.60 6.01 -0.06
N GLU A 25 -1.82 6.86 0.63
CA GLU A 25 -2.23 8.21 1.02
C GLU A 25 -2.59 9.06 -0.20
N ALA A 26 -1.71 9.12 -1.20
CA ALA A 26 -1.93 9.91 -2.42
C ALA A 26 -3.13 9.42 -3.24
N ALA A 27 -3.39 8.10 -3.25
CA ALA A 27 -4.47 7.48 -4.00
C ALA A 27 -5.81 7.42 -3.23
N GLY A 28 -5.82 7.78 -1.94
CA GLY A 28 -6.98 7.55 -1.06
C GLY A 28 -7.36 6.06 -0.99
N ALA A 29 -6.36 5.19 -1.02
CA ALA A 29 -6.51 3.75 -1.12
C ALA A 29 -6.29 3.06 0.24
N ASP A 30 -6.89 1.89 0.41
CA ASP A 30 -6.56 1.01 1.52
C ASP A 30 -5.14 0.45 1.34
N LEU A 31 -4.49 0.04 2.43
CA LEU A 31 -3.12 -0.49 2.43
C LEU A 31 -3.06 -1.87 3.09
N PHE A 32 -2.44 -2.83 2.43
CA PHE A 32 -2.25 -4.19 2.95
C PHE A 32 -0.83 -4.71 2.72
N GLU A 33 -0.24 -5.30 3.76
CA GLU A 33 1.08 -5.93 3.70
C GLU A 33 0.95 -7.44 3.46
N ILE A 34 1.59 -7.93 2.41
CA ILE A 34 1.73 -9.34 2.09
C ILE A 34 2.81 -9.92 3.00
N LYS A 35 2.40 -10.72 3.99
CA LYS A 35 3.32 -11.46 4.87
C LYS A 35 3.64 -12.82 4.24
N PRO A 36 4.93 -13.19 4.10
CA PRO A 36 5.32 -14.54 3.73
C PRO A 36 5.00 -15.55 4.85
#